data_AF-A0A4P5XS69-F1
#
_entry.id   AF-A0A4P5XS69-F1
#
_cell.length_a   1.000
_cell.length_b   1.000
_cell.length_c   1.000
_cell.angle_alpha   90.00
_cell.angle_beta   90.00
_cell.angle_gamma   90.00
#
_symmetry.space_group_name_H-M   'P 1'
#
loop_
_entity.id
_entity.type
_entity.pdbx_description
1 polymer ?
#
loop_
_entity_poly.entity_id
_entity_poly.type
_entity_poly.pdbx_seq_one_letter_code
_entity_poly.pdbx_strand_id
1 'polypeptide(L)'
;MKDTSMRSSLFLIFGLTAITTSQLAAQDKHAPARAFLGATECVKCHFSGLPKAEDANSVALEVLGFTGMVNDSWVLLDELKTWANQDKHAQAFTSLLNERSQRMGKLLGVEEIHRDKRCLACHTGYPLAAMGGDPQLMPAELVKNLKVSQGVSCEGCHAPSGDATKEENKVSGWYMPHAQKEPWRFLSEKDKSEKFGFSSIRSASARARMCLTCHLGNAAEGKIVTHEMYAAGHPPLPGFELASFAAQMPKHWRDFDKKPDGVRAEFLEKSADDSYGRSSFKPDNLHETNSVLVAALVSFSENLRLSASLADERFTTPVAKPDWPELAQFECFACHHDLKDRSWRQRRTLRGSPGRPLLRAWPIALTSLAVKHAGADAKELDKLWQPIEKLLNEQPFGRRERWNDVIDPLTKWLDELALSLERKPLLRDAGLTLLQEIATVAESDLWDYDSARQLVWAAQVLRRELSSDRSDESLRTRVAAIEADLTDIEKLFVLNLNEGRAAQQKLPGSTKSREVKEVDLEKTLPPIADYDASTFRDKFRKLSGKLTTK
;
A
#
# COMPACT_ATOMS: atom_id res chain seq x y z
N MET A 1 11.36 65.91 -15.35
CA MET A 1 10.92 65.60 -13.97
C MET A 1 10.21 64.26 -14.02
N LYS A 2 10.73 63.28 -13.27
CA LYS A 2 10.33 61.87 -13.36
C LYS A 2 9.02 61.64 -12.62
N ASP A 3 8.13 60.94 -13.31
CA ASP A 3 6.85 60.42 -12.84
C ASP A 3 7.10 59.01 -12.30
N THR A 4 6.76 58.76 -11.03
CA THR A 4 6.92 57.44 -10.37
C THR A 4 5.58 56.99 -9.82
N SER A 5 4.89 56.20 -10.62
CA SER A 5 3.77 55.33 -10.22
C SER A 5 4.33 54.11 -9.48
N MET A 6 4.15 54.04 -8.16
CA MET A 6 4.29 52.80 -7.39
C MET A 6 3.04 51.94 -7.59
N ARG A 7 3.16 50.85 -8.35
CA ARG A 7 2.22 49.72 -8.29
C ARG A 7 2.65 48.79 -7.18
N SER A 8 1.86 48.73 -6.10
CA SER A 8 1.93 47.65 -5.11
C SER A 8 1.52 46.34 -5.76
N SER A 9 2.46 45.39 -5.87
CA SER A 9 2.17 44.00 -6.20
C SER A 9 1.57 43.32 -4.97
N LEU A 10 0.24 43.23 -4.92
CA LEU A 10 -0.47 42.31 -4.04
C LEU A 10 -0.13 40.88 -4.50
N PHE A 11 0.71 40.18 -3.74
CA PHE A 11 0.81 38.73 -3.82
C PHE A 11 -0.52 38.14 -3.37
N LEU A 12 -1.35 37.68 -4.32
CA LEU A 12 -2.46 36.78 -4.02
C LEU A 12 -1.86 35.45 -3.54
N ILE A 13 -1.78 35.30 -2.23
CA ILE A 13 -1.70 33.98 -1.58
C ILE A 13 -3.05 33.32 -1.87
N PHE A 14 -3.08 32.43 -2.88
CA PHE A 14 -4.20 31.51 -3.04
C PHE A 14 -4.28 30.70 -1.75
N GLY A 15 -5.37 30.90 -1.00
CA GLY A 15 -5.66 30.13 0.19
C GLY A 15 -5.72 28.65 -0.16
N LEU A 16 -4.70 27.90 0.27
CA LEU A 16 -4.88 26.48 0.54
C LEU A 16 -5.95 26.40 1.62
N THR A 17 -7.17 26.01 1.23
CA THR A 17 -8.14 25.46 2.16
C THR A 17 -7.42 24.38 2.94
N ALA A 18 -7.26 24.58 4.25
CA ALA A 18 -6.61 23.63 5.14
C ALA A 18 -7.30 22.27 4.95
N ILE A 19 -6.62 21.34 4.27
CA ILE A 19 -7.00 19.94 4.24
C ILE A 19 -6.65 19.44 5.63
N THR A 20 -7.58 19.61 6.57
CA THR A 20 -7.36 19.20 7.95
C THR A 20 -7.15 17.69 7.99
N THR A 21 -6.22 17.28 8.84
CA THR A 21 -5.87 15.92 9.26
C THR A 21 -7.04 15.00 9.66
N SER A 22 -8.29 15.43 9.53
CA SER A 22 -9.50 14.66 9.84
C SER A 22 -9.70 13.41 8.97
N GLN A 23 -9.13 13.35 7.76
CA GLN A 23 -9.09 12.10 6.97
C GLN A 23 -8.04 11.09 7.48
N LEU A 24 -7.00 11.57 8.16
CA LEU A 24 -5.93 10.77 8.76
C LEU A 24 -6.30 10.28 10.16
N ALA A 25 -7.12 11.08 10.86
CA ALA A 25 -7.70 10.80 12.17
C ALA A 25 -8.93 9.88 12.12
N ALA A 26 -9.41 9.41 10.95
CA ALA A 26 -10.58 8.53 10.88
C ALA A 26 -10.34 7.11 11.44
N GLN A 27 -9.11 6.79 11.85
CA GLN A 27 -8.79 5.62 12.68
C GLN A 27 -8.72 5.96 14.19
N ASP A 28 -9.07 7.19 14.58
CA ASP A 28 -9.24 7.59 15.97
C ASP A 28 -10.36 6.80 16.64
N LYS A 29 -10.16 6.63 17.94
CA LYS A 29 -10.80 5.72 18.89
C LYS A 29 -12.33 5.85 19.05
N HIS A 30 -13.08 6.45 18.13
CA HIS A 30 -14.50 6.78 18.26
C HIS A 30 -15.39 6.37 17.05
N ALA A 31 -14.85 5.74 16.01
CA ALA A 31 -15.72 5.16 14.97
C ALA A 31 -16.54 3.99 15.57
N PRO A 32 -17.87 3.94 15.35
CA PRO A 32 -18.68 2.86 15.88
C PRO A 32 -18.19 1.52 15.32
N ALA A 33 -18.03 0.52 16.19
CA ALA A 33 -17.74 -0.84 15.75
C ALA A 33 -18.88 -1.32 14.82
N ARG A 34 -18.53 -1.78 13.62
CA ARG A 34 -19.48 -2.24 12.60
C ARG A 34 -19.42 -3.75 12.45
N ALA A 35 -20.55 -4.35 12.09
CA ALA A 35 -20.64 -5.79 11.88
C ALA A 35 -19.82 -6.22 10.66
N PHE A 36 -18.96 -7.21 10.83
CA PHE A 36 -18.25 -7.87 9.74
C PHE A 36 -19.14 -8.96 9.11
N LEU A 37 -19.55 -8.76 7.87
CA LEU A 37 -20.54 -9.61 7.20
C LEU A 37 -19.91 -10.84 6.54
N GLY A 38 -18.70 -10.70 5.99
CA GLY A 38 -17.94 -11.72 5.28
C GLY A 38 -18.23 -11.76 3.78
N ALA A 39 -17.31 -12.37 3.01
CA ALA A 39 -17.44 -12.45 1.56
C ALA A 39 -18.68 -13.25 1.12
N THR A 40 -19.20 -14.12 2.00
CA THR A 40 -20.46 -14.86 1.80
C THR A 40 -21.65 -13.96 1.50
N GLU A 41 -21.70 -12.77 2.10
CA GLU A 41 -22.74 -11.78 1.83
C GLU A 41 -22.48 -11.05 0.50
N CYS A 42 -21.23 -10.72 0.19
CA CYS A 42 -20.85 -10.09 -1.08
C CYS A 42 -21.20 -10.96 -2.30
N VAL A 43 -21.13 -12.29 -2.17
CA VAL A 43 -21.50 -13.25 -3.24
C VAL A 43 -22.91 -13.04 -3.74
N LYS A 44 -23.82 -12.50 -2.92
CA LYS A 44 -25.22 -12.32 -3.33
C LYS A 44 -25.38 -11.33 -4.50
N CYS A 45 -24.41 -10.43 -4.71
CA CYS A 45 -24.43 -9.45 -5.80
C CYS A 45 -23.21 -9.58 -6.76
N HIS A 46 -22.03 -9.95 -6.25
CA HIS A 46 -20.77 -9.94 -7.00
C HIS A 46 -20.37 -11.33 -7.54
N PHE A 47 -21.32 -12.07 -8.12
CA PHE A 47 -21.12 -13.47 -8.55
C PHE A 47 -21.11 -13.70 -10.06
N SER A 48 -21.12 -12.64 -10.88
CA SER A 48 -21.16 -12.76 -12.33
C SER A 48 -20.06 -13.71 -12.83
N GLY A 49 -20.47 -14.75 -13.56
CA GLY A 49 -19.56 -15.77 -14.11
C GLY A 49 -19.09 -16.87 -13.14
N LEU A 50 -19.65 -16.98 -11.93
CA LEU A 50 -19.54 -18.18 -11.08
C LEU A 50 -20.53 -19.26 -11.54
N PRO A 51 -20.25 -20.57 -11.30
CA PRO A 51 -21.21 -21.63 -11.57
C PRO A 51 -22.50 -21.33 -10.81
N LYS A 52 -23.60 -21.11 -11.53
CA LYS A 52 -24.91 -20.93 -10.92
C LYS A 52 -25.27 -22.25 -10.23
N ALA A 53 -25.30 -22.28 -8.90
CA ALA A 53 -26.01 -23.33 -8.19
C ALA A 53 -27.49 -23.14 -8.53
N GLU A 54 -27.98 -23.98 -9.45
CA GLU A 54 -29.39 -24.19 -9.85
C GLU A 54 -30.36 -23.08 -9.43
N ASP A 55 -30.61 -22.13 -10.36
CA ASP A 55 -31.72 -21.18 -10.60
C ASP A 55 -32.64 -20.64 -9.47
N ALA A 56 -32.70 -21.21 -8.27
CA ALA A 56 -33.54 -20.77 -7.16
C ALA A 56 -33.05 -19.44 -6.54
N ASN A 57 -31.74 -19.24 -6.42
CA ASN A 57 -31.19 -18.01 -5.83
C ASN A 57 -31.30 -16.80 -6.76
N SER A 58 -31.20 -16.98 -8.09
CA SER A 58 -31.42 -15.88 -9.03
C SER A 58 -32.89 -15.44 -9.05
N VAL A 59 -33.84 -16.38 -9.04
CA VAL A 59 -35.27 -16.04 -8.98
C VAL A 59 -35.63 -15.40 -7.64
N ALA A 60 -35.11 -15.89 -6.51
CA ALA A 60 -35.34 -15.25 -5.21
C ALA A 60 -34.75 -13.84 -5.13
N LEU A 61 -33.57 -13.61 -5.69
CA LEU A 61 -32.95 -12.27 -5.77
C LEU A 61 -33.76 -11.35 -6.70
N GLU A 62 -34.21 -11.84 -7.85
CA GLU A 62 -35.09 -11.10 -8.77
C GLU A 62 -36.43 -10.72 -8.12
N VAL A 63 -37.04 -11.65 -7.37
CA VAL A 63 -38.29 -11.43 -6.60
C VAL A 63 -38.08 -10.42 -5.47
N LEU A 64 -36.87 -10.34 -4.90
CA LEU A 64 -36.47 -9.32 -3.93
C LEU A 64 -36.00 -8.00 -4.58
N GLY A 65 -36.13 -7.86 -5.90
CA GLY A 65 -35.81 -6.63 -6.64
C GLY A 65 -34.38 -6.52 -7.15
N PHE A 66 -33.55 -7.55 -6.99
CA PHE A 66 -32.19 -7.63 -7.53
C PHE A 66 -32.20 -8.18 -8.98
N THR A 67 -32.95 -7.53 -9.87
CA THR A 67 -33.01 -7.87 -11.29
C THR A 67 -31.84 -7.26 -12.07
N GLY A 68 -31.34 -7.95 -13.10
CA GLY A 68 -30.42 -7.35 -14.09
C GLY A 68 -28.99 -7.06 -13.61
N MET A 69 -28.48 -7.78 -12.60
CA MET A 69 -27.09 -7.68 -12.14
C MET A 69 -26.11 -8.25 -13.18
N VAL A 70 -25.85 -7.47 -14.22
CA VAL A 70 -24.84 -7.69 -15.27
C VAL A 70 -23.88 -6.50 -15.31
N ASN A 71 -22.67 -6.70 -15.83
CA ASN A 71 -21.68 -5.62 -15.98
C ASN A 71 -22.30 -4.40 -16.66
N ASP A 72 -22.54 -3.34 -15.88
CA ASP A 72 -23.23 -2.11 -16.30
C ASP A 72 -22.21 -1.02 -16.72
N SER A 73 -20.96 -1.41 -16.93
CA SER A 73 -19.78 -0.54 -17.10
C SER A 73 -19.36 0.31 -15.89
N TRP A 74 -20.21 0.42 -14.86
CA TRP A 74 -19.85 1.03 -13.59
C TRP A 74 -19.16 0.01 -12.69
N VAL A 75 -19.69 -1.19 -12.61
CA VAL A 75 -19.24 -2.30 -11.75
C VAL A 75 -19.10 -3.56 -12.60
N LEU A 76 -18.12 -4.42 -12.31
CA LEU A 76 -17.91 -5.64 -13.10
C LEU A 76 -18.86 -6.76 -12.67
N LEU A 77 -19.19 -6.78 -11.38
CA LEU A 77 -20.00 -7.80 -10.70
C LEU A 77 -19.36 -9.20 -10.71
N ASP A 78 -18.11 -9.34 -11.13
CA ASP A 78 -17.31 -10.57 -11.12
C ASP A 78 -16.17 -10.53 -10.08
N GLU A 79 -16.18 -9.54 -9.19
CA GLU A 79 -15.08 -9.23 -8.28
C GLU A 79 -14.75 -10.41 -7.36
N LEU A 80 -15.78 -11.13 -6.88
CA LEU A 80 -15.58 -12.30 -6.03
C LEU A 80 -14.91 -13.45 -6.77
N LYS A 81 -15.28 -13.69 -8.04
CA LYS A 81 -14.67 -14.75 -8.85
C LYS A 81 -13.18 -14.49 -9.03
N THR A 82 -12.84 -13.23 -9.34
CA THR A 82 -11.46 -12.78 -9.54
C THR A 82 -10.68 -12.92 -8.23
N TRP A 83 -11.22 -12.42 -7.12
CA TRP A 83 -10.60 -12.53 -5.79
C TRP A 83 -10.40 -13.98 -5.34
N ALA A 84 -11.45 -14.81 -5.38
CA ALA A 84 -11.41 -16.16 -4.83
C ALA A 84 -10.41 -17.08 -5.57
N ASN A 85 -10.30 -16.91 -6.89
CA ASN A 85 -9.49 -17.80 -7.74
C ASN A 85 -8.05 -17.31 -7.93
N GLN A 86 -7.83 -16.00 -8.00
CA GLN A 86 -6.55 -15.45 -8.46
C GLN A 86 -5.85 -14.58 -7.38
N ASP A 87 -6.56 -14.07 -6.39
CA ASP A 87 -5.98 -13.15 -5.41
C ASP A 87 -5.31 -13.90 -4.25
N LYS A 88 -4.07 -13.51 -3.93
CA LYS A 88 -3.29 -14.06 -2.83
C LYS A 88 -3.84 -13.67 -1.47
N HIS A 89 -4.53 -12.54 -1.37
CA HIS A 89 -5.23 -12.12 -0.15
C HIS A 89 -6.26 -13.15 0.28
N ALA A 90 -6.96 -13.78 -0.67
CA ALA A 90 -7.89 -14.87 -0.37
C ALA A 90 -7.17 -16.10 0.22
N GLN A 91 -5.88 -16.31 -0.09
CA GLN A 91 -5.05 -17.42 0.42
C GLN A 91 -4.30 -17.06 1.71
N ALA A 92 -4.40 -15.83 2.21
CA ALA A 92 -3.61 -15.36 3.35
C ALA A 92 -3.77 -16.27 4.58
N PHE A 93 -4.99 -16.61 4.98
CA PHE A 93 -5.24 -17.52 6.11
C PHE A 93 -4.62 -18.90 5.89
N THR A 94 -4.70 -19.46 4.67
CA THR A 94 -4.15 -20.80 4.38
C THR A 94 -2.64 -20.89 4.55
N SER A 95 -1.91 -19.77 4.44
CA SER A 95 -0.47 -19.76 4.71
C SER A 95 -0.13 -20.03 6.18
N LEU A 96 -1.09 -19.90 7.10
CA LEU A 96 -0.93 -20.27 8.51
C LEU A 96 -1.10 -21.76 8.78
N LEU A 97 -1.45 -22.56 7.75
CA LEU A 97 -1.67 -24.01 7.87
C LEU A 97 -0.53 -24.85 7.30
N ASN A 98 0.43 -24.23 6.60
CA ASN A 98 1.50 -24.95 5.91
C ASN A 98 2.65 -25.37 6.85
N GLU A 99 3.61 -26.13 6.32
CA GLU A 99 4.74 -26.61 7.13
C GLU A 99 5.60 -25.48 7.72
N ARG A 100 5.74 -24.34 7.00
CA ARG A 100 6.53 -23.20 7.49
C ARG A 100 5.87 -22.59 8.71
N SER A 101 4.57 -22.32 8.66
CA SER A 101 3.86 -21.76 9.82
C SER A 101 3.84 -22.75 10.99
N GLN A 102 3.66 -24.05 10.75
CA GLN A 102 3.74 -25.07 11.80
C GLN A 102 5.12 -25.10 12.48
N ARG A 103 6.21 -24.95 11.70
CA ARG A 103 7.56 -24.80 12.26
C ARG A 103 7.70 -23.52 13.08
N MET A 104 7.18 -22.39 12.57
CA MET A 104 7.16 -21.13 13.32
C MET A 104 6.44 -21.30 14.65
N GLY A 105 5.28 -21.99 14.67
CA GLY A 105 4.53 -22.27 15.89
C GLY A 105 5.36 -22.98 16.95
N LYS A 106 6.13 -24.01 16.56
CA LYS A 106 7.06 -24.71 17.47
C LYS A 106 8.15 -23.79 18.03
N LEU A 107 8.73 -22.92 17.19
CA LEU A 107 9.81 -22.02 17.59
C LEU A 107 9.32 -20.86 18.47
N LEU A 108 8.10 -20.38 18.23
CA LEU A 108 7.45 -19.31 18.98
C LEU A 108 6.69 -19.81 20.23
N GLY A 109 6.66 -21.13 20.48
CA GLY A 109 5.91 -21.71 21.59
C GLY A 109 4.39 -21.64 21.44
N VAL A 110 3.87 -21.60 20.21
CA VAL A 110 2.44 -21.54 19.88
C VAL A 110 2.03 -22.74 19.04
N GLU A 111 1.37 -23.71 19.67
CA GLU A 111 0.98 -24.97 19.01
C GLU A 111 0.02 -24.76 17.83
N GLU A 112 -1.01 -23.94 18.02
CA GLU A 112 -2.00 -23.61 16.98
C GLU A 112 -1.79 -22.19 16.42
N ILE A 113 -0.68 -21.98 15.71
CA ILE A 113 -0.29 -20.66 15.18
C ILE A 113 -1.37 -20.00 14.28
N HIS A 114 -2.23 -20.80 13.65
CA HIS A 114 -3.35 -20.33 12.84
C HIS A 114 -4.48 -19.68 13.66
N ARG A 115 -4.41 -19.75 14.99
CA ARG A 115 -5.27 -19.05 15.95
C ARG A 115 -4.58 -17.85 16.61
N ASP A 116 -3.28 -17.67 16.39
CA ASP A 116 -2.51 -16.59 17.00
C ASP A 116 -2.96 -15.23 16.42
N LYS A 117 -3.44 -14.34 17.29
CA LYS A 117 -3.93 -13.01 16.93
C LYS A 117 -2.86 -12.15 16.28
N ARG A 118 -1.57 -12.36 16.62
CA ARG A 118 -0.44 -11.68 15.97
C ARG A 118 -0.36 -12.03 14.48
N CYS A 119 -0.64 -13.30 14.13
CA CYS A 119 -0.69 -13.77 12.75
C CYS A 119 -1.99 -13.32 12.06
N LEU A 120 -3.13 -13.48 12.76
CA LEU A 120 -4.45 -13.17 12.22
C LEU A 120 -4.65 -11.68 11.91
N ALA A 121 -3.91 -10.78 12.57
CA ALA A 121 -3.93 -9.34 12.29
C ALA A 121 -3.69 -9.00 10.81
N CYS A 122 -2.87 -9.81 10.11
CA CYS A 122 -2.56 -9.61 8.69
C CYS A 122 -3.14 -10.71 7.77
N HIS A 123 -3.44 -11.90 8.31
CA HIS A 123 -3.81 -13.08 7.52
C HIS A 123 -5.32 -13.32 7.40
N THR A 124 -6.14 -12.43 7.96
CA THR A 124 -7.60 -12.40 7.74
C THR A 124 -8.11 -10.97 7.75
N GLY A 125 -9.24 -10.72 7.07
CA GLY A 125 -9.97 -9.46 7.20
C GLY A 125 -10.84 -9.39 8.46
N TYR A 126 -10.95 -10.48 9.23
CA TYR A 126 -11.81 -10.54 10.41
C TYR A 126 -11.25 -9.66 11.54
N PRO A 127 -12.04 -8.80 12.19
CA PRO A 127 -11.54 -7.89 13.22
C PRO A 127 -11.01 -8.61 14.47
N LEU A 128 -9.81 -8.24 14.95
CA LEU A 128 -9.23 -8.79 16.19
C LEU A 128 -10.13 -8.61 17.42
N ALA A 129 -10.84 -7.47 17.49
CA ALA A 129 -11.78 -7.17 18.55
C ALA A 129 -12.96 -8.15 18.62
N ALA A 130 -13.25 -8.87 17.53
CA ALA A 130 -14.29 -9.91 17.48
C ALA A 130 -13.74 -11.32 17.76
N MET A 131 -12.44 -11.47 18.07
CA MET A 131 -11.77 -12.76 18.30
C MET A 131 -11.70 -13.15 19.79
N GLY A 132 -12.67 -12.74 20.61
CA GLY A 132 -12.70 -13.05 22.05
C GLY A 132 -11.68 -12.28 22.90
N GLY A 133 -11.70 -12.49 24.22
CA GLY A 133 -10.93 -11.69 25.19
C GLY A 133 -9.48 -12.12 25.44
N ASP A 134 -9.07 -13.32 25.02
CA ASP A 134 -7.69 -13.79 25.18
C ASP A 134 -6.74 -12.92 24.31
N PRO A 135 -5.64 -12.40 24.85
CA PRO A 135 -4.77 -11.47 24.12
C PRO A 135 -3.93 -12.14 23.01
N GLN A 136 -3.74 -13.46 23.04
CA GLN A 136 -2.88 -14.19 22.13
C GLN A 136 -3.64 -15.09 21.18
N LEU A 137 -4.61 -15.88 21.66
CA LEU A 137 -5.28 -16.91 20.88
C LEU A 137 -6.75 -16.62 20.65
N MET A 138 -7.18 -16.69 19.39
CA MET A 138 -8.58 -16.74 19.04
C MET A 138 -9.23 -18.05 19.58
N PRO A 139 -10.50 -18.05 20.03
CA PRO A 139 -11.21 -19.26 20.43
C PRO A 139 -11.21 -20.35 19.35
N ALA A 140 -11.03 -21.61 19.76
CA ALA A 140 -10.94 -22.75 18.85
C ALA A 140 -12.18 -22.89 17.96
N GLU A 141 -13.39 -22.68 18.50
CA GLU A 141 -14.61 -22.80 17.72
C GLU A 141 -14.76 -21.74 16.63
N LEU A 142 -14.14 -20.56 16.81
CA LEU A 142 -14.21 -19.48 15.83
C LEU A 142 -13.40 -19.80 14.57
N VAL A 143 -12.45 -20.75 14.64
CA VAL A 143 -11.63 -21.16 13.50
C VAL A 143 -12.45 -21.79 12.36
N LYS A 144 -13.60 -22.39 12.69
CA LYS A 144 -14.53 -23.00 11.73
C LYS A 144 -15.40 -21.95 11.02
N ASN A 145 -15.38 -20.70 11.48
CA ASN A 145 -16.14 -19.62 10.88
C ASN A 145 -15.44 -19.17 9.59
N LEU A 146 -16.14 -19.32 8.46
CA LEU A 146 -15.63 -18.92 7.15
C LEU A 146 -15.24 -17.43 7.09
N LYS A 147 -15.86 -16.57 7.91
CA LYS A 147 -15.49 -15.14 8.01
C LYS A 147 -14.02 -14.94 8.39
N VAL A 148 -13.45 -15.87 9.16
CA VAL A 148 -12.02 -15.89 9.54
C VAL A 148 -11.19 -16.57 8.47
N SER A 149 -11.58 -17.78 8.07
CA SER A 149 -10.74 -18.65 7.22
C SER A 149 -10.73 -18.28 5.74
N GLN A 150 -11.57 -17.33 5.31
CA GLN A 150 -11.61 -16.80 3.93
C GLN A 150 -10.40 -15.92 3.57
N GLY A 151 -9.51 -15.60 4.53
CA GLY A 151 -8.36 -14.73 4.32
C GLY A 151 -8.73 -13.24 4.35
N VAL A 152 -7.92 -12.41 3.68
CA VAL A 152 -8.20 -10.97 3.52
C VAL A 152 -9.22 -10.82 2.40
N SER A 153 -10.47 -10.54 2.77
CA SER A 153 -11.62 -10.37 1.88
C SER A 153 -11.93 -8.90 1.62
N CYS A 154 -13.04 -8.61 0.92
CA CYS A 154 -13.49 -7.26 0.55
C CYS A 154 -13.45 -6.27 1.74
N GLU A 155 -14.00 -6.68 2.89
CA GLU A 155 -14.06 -5.86 4.11
C GLU A 155 -12.71 -5.69 4.80
N GLY A 156 -11.69 -6.49 4.44
CA GLY A 156 -10.31 -6.29 4.89
C GLY A 156 -9.66 -5.04 4.28
N CYS A 157 -10.09 -4.64 3.08
CA CYS A 157 -9.63 -3.42 2.41
C CYS A 157 -10.66 -2.27 2.50
N HIS A 158 -11.96 -2.60 2.46
CA HIS A 158 -13.05 -1.62 2.43
C HIS A 158 -13.69 -1.34 3.80
N ALA A 159 -13.13 -1.91 4.87
CA ALA A 159 -13.65 -1.93 6.24
C ALA A 159 -14.98 -2.73 6.38
N PRO A 160 -15.37 -3.11 7.61
CA PRO A 160 -16.61 -3.87 7.85
C PRO A 160 -17.85 -3.16 7.27
N SER A 161 -18.68 -3.92 6.57
CA SER A 161 -19.77 -3.42 5.73
C SER A 161 -21.13 -3.31 6.42
N GLY A 162 -21.30 -4.02 7.53
CA GLY A 162 -22.57 -4.08 8.25
C GLY A 162 -22.84 -2.85 9.11
N ASP A 163 -24.04 -2.84 9.68
CA ASP A 163 -24.49 -1.77 10.57
C ASP A 163 -23.65 -1.71 11.86
N ALA A 164 -23.68 -0.54 12.51
CA ALA A 164 -23.07 -0.37 13.82
C ALA A 164 -23.64 -1.38 14.83
N THR A 165 -22.77 -1.99 15.64
CA THR A 165 -23.11 -3.12 16.54
C THR A 165 -23.69 -2.68 17.88
N LYS A 166 -23.62 -1.39 18.23
CA LYS A 166 -24.17 -0.84 19.48
C LYS A 166 -25.54 -0.21 19.24
N GLU A 167 -26.52 -0.60 20.06
CA GLU A 167 -27.92 -0.19 19.93
C GLU A 167 -28.15 1.34 19.99
N GLU A 168 -27.26 2.05 20.70
CA GLU A 168 -27.36 3.50 20.94
C GLU A 168 -27.12 4.36 19.69
N ASN A 169 -26.57 3.77 18.61
CA ASN A 169 -26.28 4.46 17.35
C ASN A 169 -26.53 3.52 16.17
N LYS A 170 -27.80 3.25 15.80
CA LYS A 170 -28.18 2.50 14.59
C LYS A 170 -27.80 3.26 13.31
N VAL A 171 -26.50 3.32 13.02
CA VAL A 171 -25.95 3.91 11.80
C VAL A 171 -25.77 2.79 10.78
N SER A 172 -26.39 2.94 9.62
CA SER A 172 -26.29 1.95 8.55
C SER A 172 -24.85 1.80 8.06
N GLY A 173 -24.44 0.56 7.80
CA GLY A 173 -23.19 0.24 7.10
C GLY A 173 -23.30 0.46 5.60
N TRP A 174 -22.19 0.28 4.88
CA TRP A 174 -22.15 0.46 3.43
C TRP A 174 -22.70 -0.75 2.64
N TYR A 175 -23.00 -1.87 3.29
CA TYR A 175 -23.42 -3.12 2.62
C TYR A 175 -24.59 -2.94 1.64
N MET A 176 -25.68 -2.29 2.01
CA MET A 176 -26.78 -2.00 1.06
C MET A 176 -26.64 -0.67 0.32
N PRO A 177 -26.21 0.44 0.96
CA PRO A 177 -26.04 1.72 0.26
C PRO A 177 -25.13 1.65 -0.96
N HIS A 178 -24.06 0.83 -0.94
CA HIS A 178 -23.11 0.77 -2.06
C HIS A 178 -23.67 0.16 -3.35
N ALA A 179 -24.73 -0.64 -3.25
CA ALA A 179 -25.38 -1.23 -4.42
C ALA A 179 -26.09 -0.16 -5.27
N GLN A 180 -26.54 0.93 -4.66
CA GLN A 180 -27.33 1.97 -5.32
C GLN A 180 -26.46 2.84 -6.24
N LYS A 181 -26.98 3.23 -7.41
CA LYS A 181 -26.25 4.17 -8.30
C LYS A 181 -26.16 5.54 -7.65
N GLU A 182 -27.32 6.08 -7.31
CA GLU A 182 -27.48 7.35 -6.64
C GLU A 182 -27.99 7.12 -5.20
N PRO A 183 -27.44 7.82 -4.19
CA PRO A 183 -26.36 8.80 -4.29
C PRO A 183 -24.95 8.18 -4.29
N TRP A 184 -24.81 6.90 -3.95
CA TRP A 184 -23.53 6.30 -3.53
C TRP A 184 -22.34 6.57 -4.45
N ARG A 185 -22.49 6.33 -5.76
CA ARG A 185 -21.37 6.44 -6.70
C ARG A 185 -20.81 7.87 -6.73
N PHE A 186 -21.65 8.88 -6.46
CA PHE A 186 -21.33 10.31 -6.51
C PHE A 186 -21.05 10.94 -5.13
N LEU A 187 -21.21 10.20 -4.03
CA LEU A 187 -20.81 10.67 -2.71
C LEU A 187 -19.30 10.89 -2.62
N SER A 188 -18.92 11.92 -1.86
CA SER A 188 -17.52 12.19 -1.50
C SER A 188 -16.92 11.01 -0.73
N GLU A 189 -15.59 10.82 -0.81
CA GLU A 189 -14.91 9.79 -0.01
C GLU A 189 -15.12 10.02 1.49
N LYS A 190 -15.14 11.28 1.91
CA LYS A 190 -15.45 11.69 3.28
C LYS A 190 -16.85 11.22 3.71
N ASP A 191 -17.88 11.47 2.90
CA ASP A 191 -19.25 11.04 3.21
C ASP A 191 -19.37 9.52 3.29
N LYS A 192 -18.72 8.79 2.37
CA LYS A 192 -18.70 7.32 2.39
C LYS A 192 -18.07 6.79 3.67
N SER A 193 -16.98 7.39 4.11
CA SER A 193 -16.27 7.00 5.34
C SER A 193 -17.07 7.38 6.59
N GLU A 194 -17.41 8.66 6.78
CA GLU A 194 -18.02 9.17 8.01
C GLU A 194 -19.44 8.63 8.21
N LYS A 195 -20.26 8.53 7.14
CA LYS A 195 -21.66 8.12 7.26
C LYS A 195 -21.81 6.60 7.25
N PHE A 196 -21.03 5.89 6.44
CA PHE A 196 -21.23 4.45 6.19
C PHE A 196 -20.07 3.56 6.62
N GLY A 197 -18.95 4.13 7.08
CA GLY A 197 -17.75 3.38 7.49
C GLY A 197 -16.97 2.76 6.34
N PHE A 198 -17.17 3.22 5.10
CA PHE A 198 -16.49 2.67 3.94
C PHE A 198 -15.08 3.23 3.79
N SER A 199 -14.11 2.33 3.65
CA SER A 199 -12.74 2.71 3.27
C SER A 199 -12.62 2.72 1.76
N SER A 200 -12.56 3.92 1.19
CA SER A 200 -12.29 4.10 -0.23
C SER A 200 -10.79 3.91 -0.50
N ILE A 201 -10.47 2.94 -1.36
CA ILE A 201 -9.11 2.73 -1.88
C ILE A 201 -8.93 3.32 -3.29
N ARG A 202 -9.82 4.26 -3.65
CA ARG A 202 -9.72 4.99 -4.91
C ARG A 202 -8.64 6.07 -4.81
N SER A 203 -8.59 6.81 -3.70
CA SER A 203 -7.45 7.69 -3.42
C SER A 203 -6.15 6.87 -3.33
N ALA A 204 -5.12 7.28 -4.06
CA ALA A 204 -3.77 6.73 -3.98
C ALA A 204 -3.19 6.85 -2.56
N SER A 205 -3.44 7.98 -1.88
CA SER A 205 -3.00 8.19 -0.49
C SER A 205 -3.69 7.20 0.47
N ALA A 206 -5.02 7.08 0.38
CA ALA A 206 -5.80 6.16 1.21
C ALA A 206 -5.47 4.69 0.91
N ARG A 207 -5.31 4.34 -0.37
CA ARG A 207 -4.93 3.00 -0.82
C ARG A 207 -3.54 2.61 -0.35
N ALA A 208 -2.54 3.49 -0.51
CA ALA A 208 -1.18 3.24 0.00
C ALA A 208 -1.21 2.95 1.50
N ARG A 209 -1.90 3.80 2.26
CA ARG A 209 -2.03 3.67 3.71
C ARG A 209 -2.69 2.34 4.12
N MET A 210 -3.79 1.97 3.46
CA MET A 210 -4.47 0.69 3.69
C MET A 210 -3.53 -0.50 3.44
N CYS A 211 -2.82 -0.53 2.31
CA CYS A 211 -1.88 -1.60 1.98
C CYS A 211 -0.73 -1.69 3.01
N LEU A 212 -0.18 -0.53 3.40
CA LEU A 212 0.94 -0.45 4.34
C LEU A 212 0.59 -0.97 5.74
N THR A 213 -0.69 -0.98 6.13
CA THR A 213 -1.09 -1.55 7.44
C THR A 213 -0.56 -2.97 7.63
N CYS A 214 -0.52 -3.79 6.58
CA CYS A 214 0.05 -5.14 6.59
C CYS A 214 1.45 -5.21 5.97
N HIS A 215 1.69 -4.48 4.87
CA HIS A 215 2.94 -4.58 4.09
C HIS A 215 4.13 -3.82 4.68
N LEU A 216 3.88 -2.94 5.66
CA LEU A 216 4.89 -2.25 6.46
C LEU A 216 4.70 -2.56 7.95
N GLY A 217 3.43 -2.55 8.38
CA GLY A 217 2.97 -2.77 9.75
C GLY A 217 2.19 -1.57 10.29
N ASN A 218 1.30 -1.83 11.26
CA ASN A 218 0.55 -0.82 11.99
C ASN A 218 0.31 -1.31 13.43
N ALA A 219 0.92 -0.63 14.41
CA ALA A 219 0.82 -1.03 15.80
C ALA A 219 -0.60 -0.86 16.38
N ALA A 220 -1.34 0.17 15.96
CA ALA A 220 -2.70 0.44 16.43
C ALA A 220 -3.68 -0.70 16.06
N GLU A 221 -3.45 -1.36 14.93
CA GLU A 221 -4.23 -2.50 14.45
C GLU A 221 -3.65 -3.86 14.87
N GLY A 222 -2.54 -3.88 15.62
CA GLY A 222 -1.86 -5.11 16.03
C GLY A 222 -1.11 -5.82 14.89
N LYS A 223 -0.95 -5.15 13.75
CA LYS A 223 -0.26 -5.64 12.56
C LYS A 223 1.24 -5.40 12.70
N ILE A 224 1.89 -6.21 13.52
CA ILE A 224 3.31 -6.07 13.87
C ILE A 224 4.02 -7.37 13.52
N VAL A 225 4.97 -7.30 12.59
CA VAL A 225 5.90 -8.39 12.31
C VAL A 225 7.19 -8.12 13.06
N THR A 226 7.56 -9.05 13.94
CA THR A 226 8.72 -8.90 14.84
C THR A 226 9.94 -9.60 14.28
N HIS A 227 11.12 -9.22 14.78
CA HIS A 227 12.36 -9.93 14.49
C HIS A 227 12.29 -11.38 14.96
N GLU A 228 11.62 -11.65 16.09
CA GLU A 228 11.36 -13.02 16.56
C GLU A 228 10.56 -13.83 15.53
N MET A 229 9.55 -13.24 14.89
CA MET A 229 8.80 -13.89 13.81
C MET A 229 9.69 -14.17 12.60
N TYR A 230 10.57 -13.24 12.21
CA TYR A 230 11.56 -13.50 11.15
C TYR A 230 12.50 -14.64 11.52
N ALA A 231 13.02 -14.66 12.75
CA ALA A 231 13.88 -15.74 13.24
C ALA A 231 13.16 -17.11 13.27
N ALA A 232 11.86 -17.11 13.56
CA ALA A 232 11.03 -18.31 13.51
C ALA A 232 10.71 -18.78 12.07
N GLY A 233 10.95 -17.95 11.06
CA GLY A 233 10.79 -18.29 9.64
C GLY A 233 9.68 -17.53 8.90
N HIS A 234 9.12 -16.47 9.48
CA HIS A 234 8.27 -15.55 8.72
C HIS A 234 9.09 -14.94 7.59
N PRO A 235 8.60 -14.92 6.34
CA PRO A 235 9.29 -14.23 5.25
C PRO A 235 9.51 -12.75 5.60
N PRO A 236 10.70 -12.16 5.34
CA PRO A 236 10.88 -10.71 5.47
C PRO A 236 9.80 -9.96 4.68
N LEU A 237 9.25 -8.89 5.24
CA LEU A 237 8.36 -8.02 4.47
C LEU A 237 9.23 -7.26 3.46
N PRO A 238 9.12 -7.52 2.14
CA PRO A 238 9.91 -6.80 1.16
C PRO A 238 9.52 -5.32 1.15
N GLY A 239 10.40 -4.46 0.64
CA GLY A 239 10.01 -3.08 0.32
C GLY A 239 8.74 -3.04 -0.54
N PHE A 240 7.83 -2.11 -0.24
CA PHE A 240 6.52 -2.01 -0.88
C PHE A 240 6.48 -0.84 -1.86
N GLU A 241 6.00 -1.07 -3.07
CA GLU A 241 5.67 -0.01 -4.05
C GLU A 241 4.25 -0.26 -4.55
N LEU A 242 3.38 0.74 -4.38
CA LEU A 242 1.95 0.62 -4.56
C LEU A 242 1.55 0.06 -5.93
N ALA A 243 2.04 0.65 -7.03
CA ALA A 243 1.59 0.26 -8.37
C ALA A 243 2.10 -1.13 -8.77
N SER A 244 3.33 -1.46 -8.38
CA SER A 244 3.98 -2.74 -8.67
C SER A 244 3.34 -3.88 -7.89
N PHE A 245 3.04 -3.69 -6.59
CA PHE A 245 2.27 -4.65 -5.82
C PHE A 245 0.82 -4.77 -6.31
N ALA A 246 0.18 -3.65 -6.66
CA ALA A 246 -1.16 -3.66 -7.24
C ALA A 246 -1.22 -4.41 -8.58
N ALA A 247 -0.12 -4.45 -9.35
CA ALA A 247 -0.03 -5.25 -10.57
C ALA A 247 0.11 -6.77 -10.30
N GLN A 248 0.49 -7.17 -9.09
CA GLN A 248 0.59 -8.59 -8.70
C GLN A 248 -0.75 -9.18 -8.22
N MET A 249 -1.70 -8.33 -7.84
CA MET A 249 -3.07 -8.74 -7.55
C MET A 249 -3.92 -8.69 -8.82
N PRO A 250 -4.88 -9.61 -8.99
CA PRO A 250 -5.79 -9.53 -10.11
C PRO A 250 -6.70 -8.31 -9.94
N LYS A 251 -6.75 -7.44 -10.96
CA LYS A 251 -7.65 -6.28 -10.96
C LYS A 251 -9.10 -6.78 -10.98
N HIS A 252 -9.77 -6.67 -9.85
CA HIS A 252 -11.21 -6.87 -9.69
C HIS A 252 -11.95 -5.51 -9.70
N TRP A 253 -11.41 -4.55 -10.43
CA TRP A 253 -12.03 -3.27 -10.74
C TRP A 253 -11.61 -2.86 -12.15
N ARG A 254 -12.26 -1.82 -12.68
CA ARG A 254 -11.84 -1.15 -13.90
C ARG A 254 -11.24 0.21 -13.54
N ASP A 255 -9.99 0.44 -13.92
CA ASP A 255 -9.35 1.74 -13.74
C ASP A 255 -10.21 2.83 -14.39
N PHE A 256 -10.25 4.01 -13.76
CA PHE A 256 -11.19 5.04 -14.13
C PHE A 256 -10.98 5.54 -15.57
N ASP A 257 -9.72 5.63 -16.01
CA ASP A 257 -9.35 6.00 -17.37
C ASP A 257 -9.80 4.97 -18.42
N LYS A 258 -9.99 3.70 -18.02
CA LYS A 258 -10.46 2.60 -18.89
C LYS A 258 -11.98 2.42 -18.90
N LYS A 259 -12.74 3.15 -18.08
CA LYS A 259 -14.21 3.14 -18.13
C LYS A 259 -14.72 3.83 -19.40
N PRO A 260 -15.91 3.50 -19.95
CA PRO A 260 -16.45 4.18 -21.13
C PRO A 260 -16.63 5.69 -20.94
N ASP A 261 -16.53 6.45 -22.03
CA ASP A 261 -16.56 7.92 -22.02
C ASP A 261 -17.80 8.49 -21.32
N GLY A 262 -18.99 7.92 -21.59
CA GLY A 262 -20.24 8.34 -20.95
C GLY A 262 -20.24 8.13 -19.43
N VAL A 263 -19.67 7.03 -18.94
CA VAL A 263 -19.52 6.75 -17.50
C VAL A 263 -18.58 7.75 -16.85
N ARG A 264 -17.44 8.03 -17.50
CA ARG A 264 -16.47 9.02 -16.99
C ARG A 264 -17.07 10.42 -16.97
N ALA A 265 -17.76 10.82 -18.04
CA ALA A 265 -18.40 12.13 -18.15
C ALA A 265 -19.47 12.34 -17.07
N GLU A 266 -20.39 11.38 -16.90
CA GLU A 266 -21.41 11.44 -15.86
C GLU A 266 -20.78 11.52 -14.46
N PHE A 267 -19.75 10.71 -14.18
CA PHE A 267 -19.05 10.76 -12.91
C PHE A 267 -18.37 12.12 -12.66
N LEU A 268 -17.61 12.64 -13.61
CA LEU A 268 -16.91 13.93 -13.48
C LEU A 268 -17.87 15.13 -13.40
N GLU A 269 -19.11 14.97 -13.86
CA GLU A 269 -20.15 15.99 -13.75
C GLU A 269 -20.83 15.99 -12.38
N LYS A 270 -21.20 14.80 -11.87
CA LYS A 270 -22.05 14.66 -10.69
C LYS A 270 -21.30 14.42 -9.39
N SER A 271 -20.05 13.94 -9.46
CA SER A 271 -19.34 13.46 -8.28
C SER A 271 -18.93 14.59 -7.34
N ALA A 272 -19.17 14.39 -6.04
CA ALA A 272 -18.62 15.20 -4.95
C ALA A 272 -17.25 14.68 -4.46
N ASP A 273 -16.59 13.81 -5.23
CA ASP A 273 -15.30 13.20 -4.91
C ASP A 273 -14.14 14.17 -5.21
N ASP A 274 -13.45 14.59 -4.15
CA ASP A 274 -12.31 15.52 -4.24
C ASP A 274 -11.09 14.91 -4.94
N SER A 275 -10.96 13.58 -4.96
CA SER A 275 -9.82 12.86 -5.55
C SER A 275 -9.91 12.86 -7.09
N TYR A 276 -11.12 12.88 -7.65
CA TYR A 276 -11.39 12.81 -9.10
C TYR A 276 -12.16 14.03 -9.65
N GLY A 277 -11.88 15.22 -9.14
CA GLY A 277 -12.43 16.47 -9.67
C GLY A 277 -12.00 16.77 -11.12
N ARG A 278 -12.75 17.63 -11.81
CA ARG A 278 -12.46 18.07 -13.20
C ARG A 278 -11.05 18.66 -13.39
N SER A 279 -10.45 19.21 -12.33
CA SER A 279 -9.10 19.76 -12.33
C SER A 279 -8.02 18.72 -12.05
N SER A 280 -8.30 17.67 -11.28
CA SER A 280 -7.31 16.65 -10.87
C SER A 280 -7.20 15.48 -11.84
N PHE A 281 -8.31 15.02 -12.42
CA PHE A 281 -8.29 13.95 -13.41
C PHE A 281 -8.08 14.48 -14.83
N LYS A 282 -7.05 13.98 -15.53
CA LYS A 282 -6.87 14.14 -16.97
C LYS A 282 -6.68 12.76 -17.62
N PRO A 283 -7.33 12.45 -18.76
CA PRO A 283 -7.18 11.16 -19.44
C PRO A 283 -5.75 10.81 -19.83
N ASP A 284 -4.89 11.81 -19.99
CA ASP A 284 -3.48 11.67 -20.38
C ASP A 284 -2.53 11.52 -19.17
N ASN A 285 -3.05 11.55 -17.93
CA ASN A 285 -2.24 11.43 -16.73
C ASN A 285 -1.52 10.08 -16.64
N LEU A 286 -0.29 10.11 -16.15
CA LEU A 286 0.46 8.97 -15.65
C LEU A 286 -0.07 8.57 -14.26
N HIS A 287 -1.26 7.98 -14.21
CA HIS A 287 -1.99 7.71 -12.97
C HIS A 287 -1.27 6.73 -12.04
N GLU A 288 -0.69 5.67 -12.59
CA GLU A 288 0.04 4.68 -11.79
C GLU A 288 1.35 5.27 -11.29
N THR A 289 2.07 6.03 -12.13
CA THR A 289 3.29 6.74 -11.74
C THR A 289 3.02 7.80 -10.67
N ASN A 290 1.94 8.59 -10.78
CA ASN A 290 1.56 9.54 -9.74
C ASN A 290 1.26 8.80 -8.42
N SER A 291 0.59 7.65 -8.50
CA SER A 291 0.33 6.80 -7.33
C SER A 291 1.61 6.31 -6.66
N VAL A 292 2.66 6.01 -7.43
CA VAL A 292 4.00 5.63 -6.90
C VAL A 292 4.58 6.77 -6.06
N LEU A 293 4.57 8.01 -6.59
CA LEU A 293 5.12 9.17 -5.90
C LEU A 293 4.32 9.53 -4.64
N VAL A 294 2.98 9.47 -4.71
CA VAL A 294 2.10 9.65 -3.55
C VAL A 294 2.39 8.58 -2.49
N ALA A 295 2.49 7.31 -2.90
CA ALA A 295 2.76 6.21 -1.98
C ALA A 295 4.14 6.31 -1.33
N ALA A 296 5.14 6.93 -1.96
CA ALA A 296 6.44 7.19 -1.36
C ALA A 296 6.35 8.12 -0.13
N LEU A 297 5.56 9.20 -0.24
CA LEU A 297 5.32 10.12 0.89
C LEU A 297 4.58 9.42 2.03
N VAL A 298 3.55 8.65 1.70
CA VAL A 298 2.77 7.87 2.69
C VAL A 298 3.64 6.80 3.36
N SER A 299 4.46 6.07 2.60
CA SER A 299 5.34 5.03 3.14
C SER A 299 6.33 5.59 4.15
N PHE A 300 6.91 6.76 3.88
CA PHE A 300 7.81 7.41 4.82
C PHE A 300 7.06 7.83 6.10
N SER A 301 5.89 8.46 5.94
CA SER A 301 5.04 8.87 7.07
C SER A 301 4.67 7.68 7.98
N GLU A 302 4.21 6.57 7.39
CA GLU A 302 3.80 5.37 8.13
C GLU A 302 4.98 4.64 8.78
N ASN A 303 6.17 4.66 8.16
CA ASN A 303 7.35 4.02 8.76
C ASN A 303 7.78 4.74 10.05
N LEU A 304 7.66 6.07 10.08
CA LEU A 304 7.94 6.86 11.29
C LEU A 304 6.89 6.63 12.37
N ARG A 305 5.60 6.55 12.00
CA ARG A 305 4.51 6.27 12.95
C ARG A 305 4.61 4.90 13.58
N LEU A 306 4.94 3.88 12.79
CA LEU A 306 5.17 2.53 13.29
C LEU A 306 6.35 2.52 14.27
N SER A 307 7.47 3.13 13.89
CA SER A 307 8.66 3.22 14.74
C SER A 307 8.37 3.93 16.06
N ALA A 308 7.66 5.06 16.03
CA ALA A 308 7.29 5.81 17.23
C ALA A 308 6.32 5.04 18.13
N SER A 309 5.31 4.37 17.54
CA SER A 309 4.36 3.54 18.29
C SER A 309 5.06 2.38 19.00
N LEU A 310 6.05 1.76 18.36
CA LEU A 310 6.82 0.67 18.96
C LEU A 310 7.78 1.19 20.05
N ALA A 311 8.34 2.39 19.88
CA ALA A 311 9.19 3.05 20.87
C ALA A 311 8.44 3.50 22.14
N ASP A 312 7.20 3.95 22.01
CA ASP A 312 6.40 4.46 23.13
C ASP A 312 5.90 3.32 24.02
N GLU A 313 6.40 3.24 25.25
CA GLU A 313 5.96 2.25 26.25
C GLU A 313 4.48 2.36 26.63
N ARG A 314 3.90 3.56 26.51
CA ARG A 314 2.49 3.81 26.86
C ARG A 314 1.55 3.46 25.71
N PHE A 315 2.08 3.18 24.53
CA PHE A 315 1.28 2.81 23.37
C PHE A 315 0.75 1.38 23.54
N THR A 316 -0.58 1.24 23.54
CA THR A 316 -1.26 -0.05 23.67
C THR A 316 -1.62 -0.62 22.31
N THR A 317 -1.39 -1.91 22.12
CA THR A 317 -1.71 -2.63 20.88
C THR A 317 -2.77 -3.71 21.14
N PRO A 318 -3.59 -4.09 20.13
CA PRO A 318 -4.58 -5.18 20.28
C PRO A 318 -3.98 -6.57 20.51
N VAL A 319 -2.69 -6.74 20.23
CA VAL A 319 -1.89 -7.95 20.47
C VAL A 319 -0.71 -7.61 21.38
N ALA A 320 0.06 -8.59 21.82
CA ALA A 320 1.30 -8.32 22.58
C ALA A 320 2.25 -7.42 21.78
N LYS A 321 2.63 -6.27 22.38
CA LYS A 321 3.62 -5.34 21.80
C LYS A 321 5.02 -5.91 22.03
N PRO A 322 5.92 -5.91 21.03
CA PRO A 322 7.31 -6.28 21.25
C PRO A 322 8.03 -5.25 22.11
N ASP A 323 9.12 -5.70 22.76
CA ASP A 323 10.01 -4.81 23.48
C ASP A 323 10.78 -3.88 22.52
N TRP A 324 11.12 -2.69 23.02
CA TRP A 324 11.99 -1.77 22.28
C TRP A 324 13.47 -2.10 22.52
N PRO A 325 14.32 -2.13 21.48
CA PRO A 325 14.01 -1.88 20.07
C PRO A 325 13.46 -3.12 19.35
N GLU A 326 12.42 -2.94 18.55
CA GLU A 326 11.96 -3.96 17.61
C GLU A 326 12.85 -3.93 16.36
N LEU A 327 13.75 -4.91 16.24
CA LEU A 327 14.80 -4.94 15.21
C LEU A 327 14.25 -5.06 13.79
N ALA A 328 13.03 -5.56 13.59
CA ALA A 328 12.40 -5.62 12.26
C ALA A 328 12.13 -4.23 11.64
N GLN A 329 12.21 -3.14 12.42
CA GLN A 329 12.07 -1.77 11.93
C GLN A 329 13.37 -1.16 11.38
N PHE A 330 14.50 -1.85 11.56
CA PHE A 330 15.82 -1.37 11.18
C PHE A 330 16.35 -2.11 9.94
N GLU A 331 17.39 -1.58 9.30
CA GLU A 331 18.04 -2.23 8.15
C GLU A 331 18.71 -3.54 8.62
N CYS A 332 18.03 -4.69 8.47
CA CYS A 332 18.55 -6.00 8.90
C CYS A 332 19.97 -6.28 8.36
N PHE A 333 20.22 -5.86 7.12
CA PHE A 333 21.50 -6.02 6.43
C PHE A 333 22.56 -4.98 6.80
N ALA A 334 22.28 -4.10 7.77
CA ALA A 334 23.33 -3.38 8.46
C ALA A 334 24.12 -4.31 9.39
N CYS A 335 23.51 -5.39 9.88
CA CYS A 335 24.15 -6.41 10.73
C CYS A 335 24.33 -7.75 9.99
N HIS A 336 23.37 -8.15 9.15
CA HIS A 336 23.36 -9.44 8.44
C HIS A 336 23.90 -9.31 7.00
N HIS A 337 25.14 -8.88 6.84
CA HIS A 337 25.79 -8.80 5.53
C HIS A 337 27.12 -9.56 5.51
N ASP A 338 27.62 -9.88 4.32
CA ASP A 338 28.91 -10.54 4.18
C ASP A 338 30.07 -9.68 4.73
N LEU A 339 31.04 -10.33 5.36
CA LEU A 339 32.26 -9.70 5.88
C LEU A 339 33.29 -9.49 4.75
N LYS A 340 32.91 -8.71 3.73
CA LYS A 340 33.77 -8.37 2.59
C LYS A 340 34.54 -7.07 2.84
N ASP A 341 35.87 -7.13 2.73
CA ASP A 341 36.71 -5.92 2.77
C ASP A 341 36.36 -4.97 1.61
N ARG A 342 36.31 -3.66 1.90
CA ARG A 342 35.97 -2.58 0.96
C ARG A 342 34.65 -2.82 0.21
N SER A 343 33.62 -3.31 0.88
CA SER A 343 32.30 -3.55 0.28
C SER A 343 31.62 -2.25 -0.19
N TRP A 344 30.59 -2.37 -1.04
CA TRP A 344 29.82 -1.19 -1.48
C TRP A 344 29.17 -0.46 -0.29
N ARG A 345 28.82 -1.19 0.79
CA ARG A 345 28.25 -0.64 2.03
C ARG A 345 29.22 0.29 2.78
N GLN A 346 30.53 0.08 2.64
CA GLN A 346 31.56 0.94 3.21
C GLN A 346 31.88 2.15 2.32
N ARG A 347 31.44 2.14 1.07
CA ARG A 347 31.67 3.21 0.08
C ARG A 347 30.46 4.12 -0.15
N ARG A 348 29.27 3.70 0.28
CA ARG A 348 28.03 4.51 0.19
C ARG A 348 28.12 5.72 1.10
N THR A 349 27.34 6.76 0.81
CA THR A 349 27.23 7.90 1.73
C THR A 349 26.56 7.45 3.03
N LEU A 350 27.31 7.45 4.14
CA LEU A 350 26.75 7.10 5.45
C LEU A 350 25.98 8.30 6.00
N ARG A 351 24.67 8.13 6.17
CA ARG A 351 23.85 9.03 7.00
C ARG A 351 23.96 8.58 8.44
N GLY A 352 24.75 9.29 9.24
CA GLY A 352 24.88 9.05 10.68
C GLY A 352 26.23 8.49 11.12
N SER A 353 26.35 8.26 12.43
CA SER A 353 27.60 7.80 13.05
C SER A 353 27.77 6.28 12.90
N PRO A 354 29.00 5.77 12.70
CA PRO A 354 29.27 4.34 12.75
C PRO A 354 28.71 3.69 14.03
N GLY A 355 28.11 2.51 13.89
CA GLY A 355 27.45 1.82 15.01
C GLY A 355 26.08 2.38 15.39
N ARG A 356 25.42 3.15 14.51
CA ARG A 356 24.01 3.55 14.63
C ARG A 356 23.18 2.79 13.59
N PRO A 357 22.36 1.80 14.01
CA PRO A 357 21.44 1.13 13.10
C PRO A 357 20.47 2.13 12.47
N LEU A 358 20.34 2.06 11.15
CA LEU A 358 19.42 2.89 10.39
C LEU A 358 18.03 2.24 10.38
N LEU A 359 16.98 3.07 10.30
CA LEU A 359 15.67 2.58 9.90
C LEU A 359 15.75 1.96 8.50
N ARG A 360 14.75 1.15 8.15
CA ARG A 360 14.55 0.69 6.77
C ARG A 360 14.62 1.90 5.82
N ALA A 361 15.50 1.85 4.82
CA ALA A 361 15.80 2.99 3.96
C ALA A 361 14.82 3.13 2.78
N TRP A 362 14.24 2.02 2.32
CA TRP A 362 13.35 2.00 1.16
C TRP A 362 12.17 2.98 1.21
N PRO A 363 11.54 3.30 2.36
CA PRO A 363 10.43 4.27 2.40
C PRO A 363 10.85 5.68 1.98
N ILE A 364 12.14 6.00 2.00
CA ILE A 364 12.69 7.33 1.71
C ILE A 364 13.17 7.42 0.25
N ALA A 365 13.38 6.29 -0.43
CA ALA A 365 14.08 6.21 -1.71
C ALA A 365 13.50 7.12 -2.82
N LEU A 366 12.18 7.31 -2.82
CA LEU A 366 11.46 8.13 -3.81
C LEU A 366 10.94 9.46 -3.26
N THR A 367 11.17 9.77 -1.98
CA THR A 367 10.59 10.94 -1.31
C THR A 367 11.05 12.25 -1.93
N SER A 368 12.33 12.40 -2.27
CA SER A 368 12.85 13.63 -2.87
C SER A 368 12.23 13.92 -4.24
N LEU A 369 11.98 12.88 -5.04
CA LEU A 369 11.25 12.98 -6.31
C LEU A 369 9.80 13.38 -6.08
N ALA A 370 9.12 12.74 -5.13
CA ALA A 370 7.74 13.07 -4.80
C ALA A 370 7.60 14.53 -4.31
N VAL A 371 8.53 15.00 -3.46
CA VAL A 371 8.58 16.40 -2.99
C VAL A 371 8.76 17.37 -4.17
N LYS A 372 9.69 17.07 -5.08
CA LYS A 372 9.90 17.87 -6.29
C LYS A 372 8.63 17.95 -7.15
N HIS A 373 7.99 16.82 -7.42
CA HIS A 373 6.78 16.76 -8.27
C HIS A 373 5.55 17.38 -7.59
N ALA A 374 5.49 17.36 -6.26
CA ALA A 374 4.50 18.11 -5.51
C ALA A 374 4.73 19.63 -5.59
N GLY A 375 5.92 20.08 -5.99
CA GLY A 375 6.29 21.49 -6.08
C GLY A 375 6.72 22.10 -4.74
N ALA A 376 7.12 21.26 -3.78
CA ALA A 376 7.59 21.69 -2.47
C ALA A 376 9.12 21.84 -2.43
N ASP A 377 9.61 22.63 -1.48
CA ASP A 377 11.05 22.88 -1.30
C ASP A 377 11.73 21.67 -0.64
N ALA A 378 12.75 21.12 -1.29
CA ALA A 378 13.57 20.04 -0.75
C ALA A 378 14.26 20.42 0.57
N LYS A 379 14.55 21.71 0.80
CA LYS A 379 15.13 22.18 2.06
C LYS A 379 14.18 22.03 3.25
N GLU A 380 12.86 22.08 3.02
CA GLU A 380 11.89 21.86 4.09
C GLU A 380 11.86 20.39 4.51
N LEU A 381 11.99 19.45 3.55
CA LEU A 381 12.17 18.02 3.87
C LEU A 381 13.41 17.83 4.75
N ASP A 382 14.56 18.38 4.35
CA ASP A 382 15.80 18.25 5.12
C ASP A 382 15.65 18.82 6.54
N LYS A 383 15.05 20.01 6.67
CA LYS A 383 14.80 20.66 7.95
C LYS A 383 13.89 19.83 8.87
N LEU A 384 12.84 19.23 8.34
CA LEU A 384 11.90 18.40 9.10
C LEU A 384 12.47 17.00 9.42
N TRP A 385 13.40 16.50 8.61
CA TRP A 385 14.06 15.21 8.80
C TRP A 385 15.21 15.27 9.82
N GLN A 386 15.96 16.38 9.86
CA GLN A 386 17.11 16.56 10.76
C GLN A 386 16.87 16.22 12.23
N PRO A 387 15.75 16.58 12.88
CA PRO A 387 15.49 16.20 14.27
C PRO A 387 15.43 14.68 14.49
N ILE A 388 14.90 13.93 13.52
CA ILE A 388 14.80 12.47 13.58
C ILE A 388 16.16 11.83 13.30
N GLU A 389 16.93 12.35 12.33
CA GLU A 389 18.32 11.90 12.14
C GLU A 389 19.16 12.13 13.40
N LYS A 390 18.99 13.28 14.07
CA LYS A 390 19.68 13.57 15.33
C LYS A 390 19.27 12.56 16.40
N LEU A 391 17.98 12.28 16.56
CA LEU A 391 17.46 11.29 17.49
C LEU A 391 18.10 9.90 17.27
N LEU A 392 18.12 9.43 16.03
CA LEU A 392 18.70 8.13 15.65
C LEU A 392 20.22 8.06 15.89
N ASN A 393 20.90 9.21 15.87
CA ASN A 393 22.35 9.28 16.07
C ASN A 393 22.78 9.42 17.53
N GLU A 394 21.89 9.82 18.44
CA GLU A 394 22.22 10.01 19.86
C GLU A 394 22.72 8.74 20.54
N GLN A 395 22.14 7.58 20.21
CA GLN A 395 22.53 6.26 20.71
C GLN A 395 22.06 5.18 19.72
N PRO A 396 22.53 3.92 19.81
CA PRO A 396 21.98 2.83 19.01
C PRO A 396 20.44 2.78 19.13
N PHE A 397 19.76 2.73 17.98
CA PHE A 397 18.29 2.73 17.85
C PHE A 397 17.58 4.03 18.29
N GLY A 398 18.31 5.04 18.75
CA GLY A 398 17.75 6.31 19.23
C GLY A 398 17.14 6.24 20.64
N ARG A 399 16.77 7.40 21.19
CA ARG A 399 16.13 7.52 22.52
C ARG A 399 14.61 7.34 22.40
N ARG A 400 14.10 6.22 22.92
CA ARG A 400 12.68 5.85 22.75
C ARG A 400 11.70 6.93 23.22
N GLU A 401 12.03 7.64 24.30
CA GLU A 401 11.16 8.65 24.92
C GLU A 401 10.93 9.89 24.05
N ARG A 402 11.78 10.08 23.03
CA ARG A 402 11.81 11.29 22.21
C ARG A 402 11.18 11.13 20.83
N TRP A 403 10.78 9.91 20.43
CA TRP A 403 10.22 9.66 19.10
C TRP A 403 8.98 10.52 18.83
N ASN A 404 8.04 10.50 19.77
CA ASN A 404 6.79 11.26 19.65
C ASN A 404 7.01 12.79 19.62
N ASP A 405 8.13 13.28 20.15
CA ASP A 405 8.44 14.72 20.16
C ASP A 405 8.88 15.24 18.78
N VAL A 406 9.43 14.36 17.92
CA VAL A 406 10.13 14.77 16.70
C VAL A 406 9.46 14.34 15.40
N ILE A 407 8.59 13.31 15.40
CA ILE A 407 8.01 12.79 14.15
C ILE A 407 6.81 13.59 13.64
N ASP A 408 6.10 14.27 14.53
CA ASP A 408 4.82 14.93 14.23
C ASP A 408 4.91 15.98 13.10
N PRO A 409 5.90 16.90 13.11
CA PRO A 409 6.03 17.90 12.05
C PRO A 409 6.24 17.27 10.66
N LEU A 410 7.14 16.28 10.55
CA LEU A 410 7.44 15.64 9.28
C LEU A 410 6.27 14.79 8.77
N THR A 411 5.67 13.96 9.63
CA THR A 411 4.57 13.07 9.20
C THR A 411 3.34 13.85 8.76
N LYS A 412 2.97 14.95 9.44
CA LYS A 412 1.89 15.84 9.02
C LYS A 412 2.20 16.49 7.66
N TRP A 413 3.41 17.01 7.49
CA TRP A 413 3.83 17.63 6.23
C TRP A 413 3.83 16.63 5.07
N LEU A 414 4.33 15.41 5.26
CA LEU A 414 4.32 14.35 4.26
C LEU A 414 2.89 13.96 3.84
N ASP A 415 1.97 13.86 4.80
CA ASP A 415 0.58 13.50 4.49
C ASP A 415 -0.16 14.63 3.74
N GLU A 416 0.02 15.88 4.16
CA GLU A 416 -0.53 17.04 3.44
C GLU A 416 0.01 17.11 2.00
N LEU A 417 1.32 16.85 1.85
CA LEU A 417 1.97 16.82 0.55
C LEU A 417 1.47 15.67 -0.33
N ALA A 418 1.22 14.50 0.23
CA ALA A 418 0.64 13.36 -0.49
C ALA A 418 -0.75 13.68 -1.05
N LEU A 419 -1.61 14.29 -0.22
CA LEU A 419 -2.96 14.72 -0.65
C LEU A 419 -2.91 15.82 -1.71
N SER A 420 -1.95 16.75 -1.61
CA SER A 420 -1.73 17.79 -2.61
C SER A 420 -1.22 17.20 -3.94
N LEU A 421 -0.23 16.31 -3.88
CA LEU A 421 0.37 15.67 -5.06
C LEU A 421 -0.65 14.79 -5.80
N GLU A 422 -1.47 14.04 -5.06
CA GLU A 422 -2.50 13.20 -5.66
C GLU A 422 -3.47 13.98 -6.55
N ARG A 423 -3.78 15.22 -6.18
CA ARG A 423 -4.71 16.10 -6.91
C ARG A 423 -4.04 16.85 -8.07
N LYS A 424 -2.72 16.74 -8.22
CA LYS A 424 -1.95 17.40 -9.26
C LYS A 424 -1.79 16.47 -10.47
N PRO A 425 -2.26 16.85 -11.67
CA PRO A 425 -2.01 16.09 -12.89
C PRO A 425 -0.52 15.91 -13.18
N LEU A 426 -0.10 14.67 -13.44
CA LEU A 426 1.22 14.32 -13.99
C LEU A 426 1.02 13.84 -15.42
N LEU A 427 1.25 14.73 -16.38
CA LEU A 427 1.00 14.48 -17.81
C LEU A 427 2.11 13.64 -18.46
N ARG A 428 1.80 12.98 -19.59
CA ARG A 428 2.73 12.08 -20.30
C ARG A 428 3.94 12.78 -20.88
N ASP A 429 3.81 14.05 -21.28
CA ASP A 429 4.90 14.86 -21.80
C ASP A 429 6.05 15.06 -20.79
N ALA A 430 5.73 15.11 -19.49
CA ALA A 430 6.70 15.15 -18.40
C ALA A 430 7.35 13.78 -18.10
N GLY A 431 6.84 12.69 -18.67
CA GLY A 431 7.23 11.32 -18.32
C GLY A 431 8.70 11.01 -18.59
N LEU A 432 9.26 11.40 -19.74
CA LEU A 432 10.69 11.17 -20.01
C LEU A 432 11.60 12.01 -19.11
N THR A 433 11.17 13.21 -18.72
CA THR A 433 11.88 14.04 -17.74
C THR A 433 11.88 13.36 -16.37
N LEU A 434 10.74 12.83 -15.92
CA LEU A 434 10.66 12.08 -14.68
C LEU A 434 11.51 10.79 -14.74
N LEU A 435 11.55 10.10 -15.88
CA LEU A 435 12.41 8.93 -16.05
C LEU A 435 13.90 9.29 -15.93
N GLN A 436 14.31 10.43 -16.48
CA GLN A 436 15.66 10.97 -16.30
C GLN A 436 15.94 11.30 -14.83
N GLU A 437 14.98 11.88 -14.11
CA GLU A 437 15.13 12.19 -12.69
C GLU A 437 15.27 10.93 -11.83
N ILE A 438 14.46 9.89 -12.11
CA ILE A 438 14.60 8.57 -11.48
C ILE A 438 16.00 8.01 -11.73
N ALA A 439 16.48 8.06 -12.98
CA ALA A 439 17.81 7.58 -13.34
C ALA A 439 18.93 8.37 -12.64
N THR A 440 18.76 9.69 -12.51
CA THR A 440 19.69 10.58 -11.81
C THR A 440 19.78 10.24 -10.31
N VAL A 441 18.63 9.99 -9.67
CA VAL A 441 18.59 9.54 -8.26
C VAL A 441 19.24 8.17 -8.13
N ALA A 442 18.90 7.22 -9.01
CA ALA A 442 19.44 5.88 -8.99
C ALA A 442 20.96 5.83 -9.17
N GLU A 443 21.54 6.72 -9.98
CA GLU A 443 22.99 6.74 -10.17
C GLU A 443 23.78 7.53 -9.11
N SER A 444 23.09 8.32 -8.28
CA SER A 444 23.70 9.28 -7.35
C SER A 444 24.41 8.64 -6.13
N ASP A 445 24.07 7.41 -5.76
CA ASP A 445 24.67 6.69 -4.63
C ASP A 445 24.72 5.17 -4.89
N LEU A 446 25.30 4.44 -3.96
CA LEU A 446 25.24 2.98 -3.85
C LEU A 446 24.08 2.61 -2.93
N TRP A 447 22.91 2.48 -3.55
CA TRP A 447 21.65 2.15 -2.88
C TRP A 447 21.68 0.74 -2.27
N ASP A 448 20.96 0.56 -1.16
CA ASP A 448 20.66 -0.78 -0.67
C ASP A 448 19.63 -1.48 -1.57
N TYR A 449 19.53 -2.80 -1.41
CA TYR A 449 18.68 -3.66 -2.22
C TYR A 449 17.22 -3.22 -2.27
N ASP A 450 16.60 -2.89 -1.13
CA ASP A 450 15.18 -2.53 -1.11
C ASP A 450 14.96 -1.11 -1.65
N SER A 451 15.86 -0.17 -1.41
CA SER A 451 15.80 1.17 -2.02
C SER A 451 16.02 1.14 -3.53
N ALA A 452 16.99 0.36 -4.02
CA ALA A 452 17.26 0.17 -5.44
C ALA A 452 16.06 -0.44 -6.17
N ARG A 453 15.39 -1.40 -5.52
CA ARG A 453 14.14 -2.00 -5.99
C ARG A 453 13.02 -0.98 -6.16
N GLN A 454 12.84 -0.02 -5.24
CA GLN A 454 11.86 1.06 -5.38
C GLN A 454 12.08 1.87 -6.66
N LEU A 455 13.35 2.20 -6.95
CA LEU A 455 13.73 2.98 -8.14
C LEU A 455 13.52 2.18 -9.44
N VAL A 456 13.82 0.88 -9.45
CA VAL A 456 13.54 -0.01 -10.60
C VAL A 456 12.05 -0.11 -10.86
N TRP A 457 11.25 -0.34 -9.82
CA TRP A 457 9.80 -0.47 -9.96
C TRP A 457 9.13 0.84 -10.40
N ALA A 458 9.57 1.99 -9.88
CA ALA A 458 9.12 3.29 -10.37
C ALA A 458 9.42 3.48 -11.88
N ALA A 459 10.62 3.12 -12.33
CA ALA A 459 10.98 3.17 -13.74
C ALA A 459 10.16 2.21 -14.61
N GLN A 460 9.84 1.01 -14.10
CA GLN A 460 9.00 0.03 -14.80
C GLN A 460 7.54 0.48 -14.93
N VAL A 461 6.96 1.03 -13.86
CA VAL A 461 5.60 1.57 -13.88
C VAL A 461 5.50 2.68 -14.92
N LEU A 462 6.47 3.60 -14.91
CA LEU A 462 6.54 4.70 -15.86
C LEU A 462 6.74 4.20 -17.30
N ARG A 463 7.64 3.24 -17.53
CA ARG A 463 7.81 2.59 -18.84
C ARG A 463 6.50 2.04 -19.37
N ARG A 464 5.75 1.27 -18.55
CA ARG A 464 4.46 0.67 -18.95
C ARG A 464 3.47 1.75 -19.40
N GLU A 465 3.37 2.85 -18.66
CA GLU A 465 2.45 3.93 -19.00
C GLU A 465 2.88 4.70 -20.26
N LEU A 466 4.19 4.94 -20.45
CA LEU A 466 4.73 5.66 -21.61
C LEU A 466 4.73 4.81 -22.89
N SER A 467 4.84 3.49 -22.80
CA SER A 467 4.77 2.58 -23.95
C SER A 467 3.34 2.26 -24.40
N SER A 468 2.32 2.70 -23.67
CA SER A 468 0.91 2.43 -23.99
C SER A 468 0.42 3.16 -25.26
N ASP A 469 -0.68 2.67 -25.83
CA ASP A 469 -1.38 3.25 -26.98
C ASP A 469 -1.92 4.67 -26.75
N ARG A 470 -2.00 5.12 -25.50
CA ARG A 470 -2.33 6.51 -25.13
C ARG A 470 -1.21 7.49 -25.47
N SER A 471 0.04 7.04 -25.49
CA SER A 471 1.17 7.89 -25.84
C SER A 471 1.20 8.15 -27.35
N ASP A 472 1.52 9.39 -27.73
CA ASP A 472 1.73 9.71 -29.14
C ASP A 472 2.90 8.91 -29.75
N GLU A 473 2.94 8.85 -31.09
CA GLU A 473 3.95 8.07 -31.81
C GLU A 473 5.39 8.56 -31.55
N SER A 474 5.58 9.87 -31.33
CA SER A 474 6.89 10.46 -31.05
C SER A 474 7.41 10.00 -29.69
N LEU A 475 6.57 10.05 -28.66
CA LEU A 475 6.87 9.57 -27.32
C LEU A 475 7.15 8.06 -27.33
N ARG A 476 6.30 7.25 -27.99
CA ARG A 476 6.52 5.80 -28.13
C ARG A 476 7.84 5.49 -28.85
N THR A 477 8.17 6.22 -29.90
CA THR A 477 9.46 6.09 -30.61
C THR A 477 10.65 6.41 -29.70
N ARG A 478 10.55 7.47 -28.87
CA ARG A 478 11.61 7.84 -27.92
C ARG A 478 11.80 6.79 -26.83
N VAL A 479 10.72 6.20 -26.31
CA VAL A 479 10.78 5.11 -25.33
C VAL A 479 11.34 3.84 -25.95
N ALA A 480 10.93 3.49 -27.19
CA ALA A 480 11.45 2.34 -27.91
C ALA A 480 12.99 2.39 -28.07
N ALA A 481 13.57 3.58 -28.21
CA ALA A 481 15.03 3.77 -28.32
C ALA A 481 15.82 3.41 -27.04
N ILE A 482 15.16 3.35 -25.88
CA ILE A 482 15.75 3.02 -24.57
C ILE A 482 15.17 1.73 -23.96
N GLU A 483 14.31 1.03 -24.70
CA GLU A 483 13.57 -0.14 -24.21
C GLU A 483 14.48 -1.30 -23.78
N ALA A 484 15.59 -1.50 -24.51
CA ALA A 484 16.56 -2.52 -24.16
C ALA A 484 17.23 -2.26 -22.80
N ASP A 485 17.51 -1.00 -22.47
CA ASP A 485 18.11 -0.62 -21.18
C ASP A 485 17.09 -0.75 -20.04
N LEU A 486 15.84 -0.34 -20.27
CA LEU A 486 14.77 -0.50 -19.28
C LEU A 486 14.46 -1.97 -19.00
N THR A 487 14.47 -2.83 -20.03
CA THR A 487 14.31 -4.28 -19.87
C THR A 487 15.48 -4.89 -19.10
N ASP A 488 16.71 -4.41 -19.35
CA ASP A 488 17.90 -4.87 -18.64
C ASP A 488 17.93 -4.42 -17.17
N ILE A 489 17.42 -3.23 -16.86
CA ILE A 489 17.20 -2.73 -15.50
C ILE A 489 16.12 -3.56 -14.79
N GLU A 490 15.03 -3.90 -15.49
CA GLU A 490 13.92 -4.67 -14.90
C GLU A 490 14.35 -6.04 -14.39
N LYS A 491 15.29 -6.70 -15.09
CA LYS A 491 15.83 -8.00 -14.69
C LYS A 491 16.51 -7.99 -13.32
N LEU A 492 16.92 -6.82 -12.81
CA LEU A 492 17.54 -6.72 -11.49
C LEU A 492 16.55 -7.04 -10.36
N PHE A 493 15.27 -6.70 -10.53
CA PHE A 493 14.27 -6.77 -9.47
C PHE A 493 12.90 -7.16 -10.02
N VAL A 494 12.83 -8.37 -10.60
CA VAL A 494 11.55 -8.94 -11.04
C VAL A 494 10.66 -9.16 -9.82
N LEU A 495 9.40 -8.73 -9.91
CA LEU A 495 8.35 -9.04 -8.96
C LEU A 495 7.31 -9.94 -9.65
N ASN A 496 7.26 -11.21 -9.25
CA ASN A 496 6.26 -12.15 -9.78
C ASN A 496 5.68 -13.01 -8.65
N LEU A 497 4.73 -12.47 -7.89
CA LEU A 497 4.10 -13.20 -6.78
C LEU A 497 3.12 -14.29 -7.28
N ASN A 498 2.90 -14.36 -8.58
CA ASN A 498 2.05 -15.34 -9.22
C ASN A 498 2.79 -16.60 -9.60
N GLU A 499 4.12 -16.65 -9.57
CA GLU A 499 4.90 -17.86 -9.75
C GLU A 499 5.08 -18.61 -8.43
N GLY A 500 5.04 -19.94 -8.48
CA GLY A 500 5.01 -20.75 -7.27
C GLY A 500 4.56 -22.17 -7.51
N ARG A 501 4.55 -22.95 -6.43
CA ARG A 501 4.17 -24.37 -6.43
C ARG A 501 2.70 -24.54 -6.08
N ALA A 502 2.02 -25.45 -6.78
CA ALA A 502 0.68 -25.86 -6.40
C ALA A 502 0.75 -26.62 -5.07
N ALA A 503 -0.17 -26.32 -4.15
CA ALA A 503 -0.33 -27.04 -2.90
C ALA A 503 -1.82 -27.13 -2.56
N GLN A 504 -2.14 -27.91 -1.52
CA GLN A 504 -3.50 -28.02 -1.00
C GLN A 504 -3.50 -27.84 0.50
N GLN A 505 -4.41 -27.02 1.01
CA GLN A 505 -4.56 -26.76 2.43
C GLN A 505 -5.98 -27.12 2.88
N LYS A 506 -6.09 -27.91 3.94
CA LYS A 506 -7.39 -28.27 4.52
C LYS A 506 -7.85 -27.14 5.44
N LEU A 507 -8.92 -26.46 5.05
CA LEU A 507 -9.51 -25.41 5.89
C LEU A 507 -10.20 -26.02 7.11
N PRO A 508 -10.01 -25.45 8.32
CA PRO A 508 -10.75 -25.88 9.49
C PRO A 508 -12.27 -25.79 9.28
N GLY A 509 -13.00 -26.84 9.66
CA GLY A 509 -14.45 -26.93 9.44
C GLY A 509 -14.90 -27.28 8.02
N SER A 510 -13.98 -27.38 7.04
CA SER A 510 -14.29 -27.80 5.66
C SER A 510 -14.05 -29.29 5.45
N THR A 511 -14.94 -29.93 4.69
CA THR A 511 -14.73 -31.29 4.16
C THR A 511 -13.87 -31.32 2.90
N LYS A 512 -13.64 -30.16 2.27
CA LYS A 512 -12.83 -30.00 1.06
C LYS A 512 -11.51 -29.28 1.35
N SER A 513 -10.45 -29.70 0.67
CA SER A 513 -9.19 -28.97 0.61
C SER A 513 -9.30 -27.78 -0.35
N ARG A 514 -8.59 -26.71 -0.05
CA ARG A 514 -8.42 -25.57 -0.94
C ARG A 514 -7.11 -25.71 -1.72
N GLU A 515 -7.18 -25.56 -3.04
CA GLU A 515 -5.99 -25.40 -3.86
C GLU A 515 -5.38 -24.02 -3.62
N VAL A 516 -4.07 -24.00 -3.40
CA VAL A 516 -3.30 -22.78 -3.16
C VAL A 516 -2.05 -22.78 -4.03
N LYS A 517 -1.54 -21.59 -4.33
CA LYS A 517 -0.26 -21.43 -5.01
C LYS A 517 0.73 -20.77 -4.06
N GLU A 518 1.58 -21.60 -3.45
CA GLU A 518 2.62 -21.13 -2.55
C GLU A 518 3.74 -20.47 -3.37
N VAL A 519 4.03 -19.21 -3.07
CA VAL A 519 5.02 -18.42 -3.80
C VAL A 519 6.42 -19.01 -3.59
N ASP A 520 7.15 -19.21 -4.67
CA ASP A 520 8.55 -19.62 -4.64
C ASP A 520 9.42 -18.37 -4.47
N LEU A 521 9.70 -17.99 -3.22
CA LEU A 521 10.39 -16.74 -2.92
C LEU A 521 11.79 -16.68 -3.55
N GLU A 522 12.48 -17.81 -3.72
CA GLU A 522 13.81 -17.87 -4.32
C GLU A 522 13.81 -17.51 -5.82
N LYS A 523 12.69 -17.75 -6.52
CA LYS A 523 12.51 -17.39 -7.93
C LYS A 523 11.90 -16.01 -8.13
N THR A 524 11.09 -15.59 -7.16
CA THR A 524 10.22 -14.40 -7.29
C THR A 524 10.82 -13.16 -6.68
N LEU A 525 11.85 -13.31 -5.83
CA LEU A 525 12.67 -12.24 -5.29
C LEU A 525 14.15 -12.66 -5.39
N PRO A 526 14.97 -12.01 -6.23
CA PRO A 526 16.39 -12.33 -6.34
C PRO A 526 17.04 -12.34 -4.95
N PRO A 527 17.89 -13.31 -4.60
CA PRO A 527 18.54 -13.34 -3.29
C PRO A 527 19.28 -12.04 -3.05
N ILE A 528 19.05 -11.42 -1.89
CA ILE A 528 19.73 -10.18 -1.53
C ILE A 528 21.26 -10.34 -1.47
N ALA A 529 21.74 -11.56 -1.21
CA ALA A 529 23.15 -11.91 -1.23
C ALA A 529 23.79 -11.70 -2.62
N ASP A 530 23.01 -11.83 -3.69
CA ASP A 530 23.49 -11.70 -5.07
C ASP A 530 23.43 -10.25 -5.58
N TYR A 531 22.98 -9.31 -4.73
CA TYR A 531 22.83 -7.91 -5.13
C TYR A 531 24.16 -7.17 -5.24
N ASP A 532 24.39 -6.58 -6.42
CA ASP A 532 25.53 -5.70 -6.68
C ASP A 532 25.07 -4.26 -6.97
N ALA A 533 25.31 -3.37 -6.00
CA ALA A 533 24.95 -1.95 -6.09
C ALA A 533 25.68 -1.21 -7.23
N SER A 534 26.87 -1.66 -7.62
CA SER A 534 27.63 -1.03 -8.72
C SER A 534 26.97 -1.31 -10.06
N THR A 535 26.57 -2.56 -10.30
CA THR A 535 25.85 -3.01 -11.50
C THR A 535 24.52 -2.29 -11.64
N PHE A 536 23.77 -2.16 -10.54
CA PHE A 536 22.55 -1.34 -10.50
C PHE A 536 22.84 0.10 -10.95
N ARG A 537 23.81 0.76 -10.31
CA ARG A 537 24.17 2.15 -10.57
C ARG A 537 24.64 2.35 -12.02
N ASP A 538 25.45 1.44 -12.55
CA ASP A 538 26.01 1.53 -13.89
C ASP A 538 24.95 1.34 -14.99
N LYS A 539 23.95 0.47 -14.77
CA LYS A 539 22.79 0.34 -15.68
C LYS A 539 21.97 1.63 -15.72
N PHE A 540 21.71 2.27 -14.58
CA PHE A 540 21.01 3.56 -14.55
C PHE A 540 21.84 4.70 -15.12
N ARG A 541 23.17 4.72 -14.92
CA ARG A 541 24.07 5.68 -15.57
C ARG A 541 24.00 5.59 -17.09
N LYS A 542 23.99 4.37 -17.62
CA LYS A 542 23.82 4.14 -19.06
C LYS A 542 22.48 4.67 -19.58
N LEU A 543 21.40 4.46 -18.83
CA LEU A 543 20.07 5.00 -19.17
C LEU A 543 20.05 6.53 -19.13
N SER A 544 20.57 7.13 -18.05
CA SER A 544 20.71 8.58 -17.83
C SER A 544 21.48 9.25 -18.99
N GLY A 545 22.59 8.64 -19.42
CA GLY A 545 23.36 9.13 -20.57
C GLY A 545 22.56 9.19 -21.88
N LYS A 546 21.65 8.24 -22.12
CA LYS A 546 20.82 8.22 -23.33
C LYS A 546 19.66 9.21 -23.29
N LEU A 547 19.11 9.43 -22.11
CA LEU A 547 18.00 10.35 -21.88
C LEU A 547 18.45 11.82 -21.89
N THR A 548 19.71 12.10 -21.53
CA THR A 548 20.34 13.44 -21.63
C THR A 548 20.80 13.78 -23.05
N THR A 549 21.22 12.80 -23.86
CA THR A 549 21.45 12.99 -25.29
C THR A 549 20.13 13.03 -26.06
N LYS A 550 19.45 14.18 -26.06
CA LYS A 550 18.45 14.55 -27.08
C LYS A 550 18.08 16.03 -27.02
#